data_AF-A0A087NHK2-F1
#
_entry.id   AF-A0A087NHK2-F1
#
_cell.length_a   1.000
_cell.length_b   1.000
_cell.length_c   1.000
_cell.angle_alpha   90.00
_cell.angle_beta   90.00
_cell.angle_gamma   90.00
#
_symmetry.space_group_name_H-M   'P 1'
#
loop_
_entity.id
_entity.type
_entity.pdbx_description
1 polymer ?
#
loop_
_entity_poly.entity_id
_entity_poly.type
_entity_poly.pdbx_seq_one_letter_code
_entity_poly.pdbx_strand_id
1 'polypeptide(L)'
;MLNRLAAGLMLTEPEREHLFILGLGRAPVARYAACDDVTPRLQRVLDALPLSPAIIKTATWDVVAWNRAAATLLTDYAKLPREERNVLRLIFTNPRTRAAQADWLNVARYVVGAFRADAARAGAGVEIQQLVDELSSASPEFAALWRENDVIGHADGFKRLRHPEHGLIELEFSVFAVDGRPDLGMLVYNPASRESARRVEALMAQATG
;
A
#
# COMPACT_ATOMS: atom_id res chain seq x y z
N MET A 1 1.24 35.20 -2.76
CA MET A 1 0.07 36.10 -2.74
C MET A 1 -1.24 35.32 -2.71
N LEU A 2 -1.50 34.38 -3.64
CA LEU A 2 -2.72 33.54 -3.63
C LEU A 2 -2.98 32.77 -2.31
N ASN A 3 -1.94 32.20 -1.67
CA ASN A 3 -2.10 31.51 -0.37
C ASN A 3 -2.66 32.42 0.74
N ARG A 4 -2.34 33.73 0.72
CA ARG A 4 -2.86 34.70 1.69
C ARG A 4 -4.29 35.10 1.38
N LEU A 5 -4.69 35.10 0.11
CA LEU A 5 -6.07 35.34 -0.32
C LEU A 5 -6.97 34.14 0.01
N ALA A 6 -6.53 32.91 -0.26
CA ALA A 6 -7.29 31.70 0.09
C ALA A 6 -7.51 31.55 1.60
N ALA A 7 -6.49 31.90 2.41
CA ALA A 7 -6.62 31.91 3.87
C ALA A 7 -7.55 33.03 4.38
N GLY A 8 -7.52 34.23 3.76
CA GLY A 8 -8.38 35.36 4.12
C GLY A 8 -9.85 35.17 3.74
N LEU A 9 -10.14 34.30 2.76
CA LEU A 9 -11.49 34.00 2.27
C LEU A 9 -12.10 32.73 2.91
N MET A 10 -11.41 32.07 3.84
CA MET A 10 -11.82 30.80 4.45
C MET A 10 -12.28 29.74 3.42
N LEU A 11 -11.62 29.69 2.26
CA LEU A 11 -11.99 28.77 1.19
C LEU A 11 -11.80 27.32 1.63
N THR A 12 -12.76 26.48 1.26
CA THR A 12 -12.64 25.03 1.40
C THR A 12 -11.54 24.48 0.49
N GLU A 13 -11.05 23.28 0.78
CA GLU A 13 -9.95 22.66 0.00
C GLU A 13 -10.23 22.59 -1.52
N PRO A 14 -11.45 22.22 -1.96
CA PRO A 14 -11.80 22.22 -3.39
C PRO A 14 -11.82 23.62 -4.02
N GLU A 15 -12.29 24.63 -3.28
CA GLU A 15 -12.33 26.02 -3.76
C GLU A 15 -10.93 26.61 -3.87
N ARG A 16 -10.03 26.23 -2.95
CA ARG A 16 -8.62 26.59 -3.03
C ARG A 16 -7.97 25.95 -4.25
N GLU A 17 -8.20 24.66 -4.49
CA GLU A 17 -7.69 23.96 -5.67
C GLU A 17 -8.18 24.63 -6.98
N HIS A 18 -9.47 24.95 -7.06
CA HIS A 18 -10.07 25.62 -8.20
C HIS A 18 -9.50 27.04 -8.42
N LEU A 19 -9.31 27.83 -7.35
CA LEU A 19 -8.71 29.16 -7.41
C LEU A 19 -7.26 29.11 -7.94
N PHE A 20 -6.51 28.07 -7.59
CA PHE A 20 -5.14 27.88 -8.06
C PHE A 20 -5.09 27.42 -9.52
N ILE A 21 -5.99 26.53 -9.94
CA ILE A 21 -6.13 26.14 -11.35
C ILE A 21 -6.46 27.37 -12.21
N LEU A 22 -7.42 28.20 -11.77
CA LEU A 22 -7.81 29.43 -12.48
C LEU A 22 -6.72 30.51 -12.44
N GLY A 23 -6.00 30.65 -11.33
CA GLY A 23 -5.04 31.74 -11.13
C GLY A 23 -3.62 31.44 -11.64
N LEU A 24 -3.21 30.17 -11.75
CA LEU A 24 -1.84 29.76 -12.08
C LEU A 24 -1.77 28.68 -13.16
N GLY A 25 -2.91 28.21 -13.69
CA GLY A 25 -2.96 27.17 -14.73
C GLY A 25 -2.51 25.79 -14.26
N ARG A 26 -2.35 25.59 -12.94
CA ARG A 26 -1.93 24.33 -12.33
C ARG A 26 -2.51 24.21 -10.93
N ALA A 27 -2.84 22.99 -10.53
CA ALA A 27 -3.24 22.69 -9.15
C ALA A 27 -2.14 23.15 -8.17
N PRO A 28 -2.49 23.60 -6.96
CA PRO A 28 -1.50 23.91 -5.95
C PRO A 28 -0.67 22.66 -5.65
N VAL A 29 0.63 22.81 -5.42
CA VAL A 29 1.45 21.74 -4.86
C VAL A 29 0.78 21.33 -3.55
N ALA A 30 0.24 20.10 -3.49
CA ALA A 30 -0.48 19.59 -2.33
C ALA A 30 0.39 19.81 -1.09
N ARG A 31 -0.03 20.72 -0.22
CA ARG A 31 0.59 20.87 1.10
C ARG A 31 0.06 19.73 1.93
N TYR A 32 0.91 18.72 2.12
CA TYR A 32 0.68 17.58 2.99
C TYR A 32 0.09 18.04 4.33
N ALA A 33 -1.19 17.75 4.54
CA ALA A 33 -1.75 17.55 5.86
C ALA A 33 -1.93 16.04 5.98
N ALA A 34 -1.22 15.41 6.92
CA ALA A 34 -1.36 13.99 7.22
C ALA A 34 -2.77 13.74 7.79
N CYS A 35 -3.76 13.66 6.90
CA CYS A 35 -5.04 13.05 7.23
C CYS A 35 -4.85 11.56 6.98
N ASP A 36 -4.45 10.94 8.08
CA ASP A 36 -3.92 9.59 8.23
C ASP A 36 -4.98 8.49 8.02
N ASP A 37 -6.24 8.89 7.85
CA ASP A 37 -7.38 8.00 7.66
C ASP A 37 -8.03 8.20 6.30
N VAL A 38 -8.55 7.11 5.75
CA VAL A 38 -9.34 7.15 4.52
C VAL A 38 -10.75 7.65 4.79
N THR A 39 -11.40 8.22 3.78
CA THR A 39 -12.81 8.58 3.93
C THR A 39 -13.67 7.33 4.16
N PRO A 40 -14.79 7.41 4.91
CA PRO A 40 -15.71 6.29 5.07
C PRO A 40 -16.26 5.76 3.73
N ARG A 41 -16.34 6.62 2.72
CA ARG A 41 -16.74 6.23 1.36
C ARG A 41 -15.70 5.31 0.71
N LEU A 42 -14.42 5.62 0.85
CA LEU A 42 -13.34 4.78 0.31
C LEU A 42 -13.25 3.44 1.06
N GLN A 43 -13.40 3.44 2.39
CA GLN A 43 -13.44 2.19 3.15
C GLN A 43 -14.58 1.26 2.66
N ARG A 44 -15.78 1.79 2.41
CA ARG A 44 -16.90 1.00 1.87
C ARG A 44 -16.61 0.38 0.50
N VAL A 45 -15.73 0.98 -0.31
CA VAL A 45 -15.29 0.35 -1.58
C VAL A 45 -14.45 -0.90 -1.29
N LEU A 46 -13.54 -0.83 -0.32
CA LEU A 46 -12.76 -2.01 0.09
C LEU A 46 -13.67 -3.11 0.65
N ASP A 47 -14.64 -2.73 1.48
CA ASP A 47 -15.57 -3.67 2.12
C ASP A 47 -16.53 -4.34 1.11
N ALA A 48 -16.77 -3.70 -0.03
CA ALA A 48 -17.55 -4.27 -1.13
C ALA A 48 -16.81 -5.39 -1.90
N LEU A 49 -15.56 -5.68 -1.54
CA LEU A 49 -14.71 -6.73 -2.11
C LEU A 49 -14.49 -7.88 -1.08
N PRO A 50 -15.53 -8.65 -0.71
CA PRO A 50 -15.48 -9.53 0.45
C PRO A 50 -14.53 -10.73 0.31
N LEU A 51 -14.18 -11.11 -0.93
CA LEU A 51 -13.29 -12.23 -1.26
C LEU A 51 -11.99 -11.77 -1.92
N SER A 52 -11.80 -10.47 -2.11
CA SER A 52 -10.58 -9.91 -2.70
C SER A 52 -9.90 -9.04 -1.65
N PRO A 53 -8.77 -9.49 -1.07
CA PRO A 53 -7.99 -8.67 -0.16
C PRO A 53 -7.72 -7.30 -0.78
N ALA A 54 -8.09 -6.23 -0.08
CA ALA A 54 -7.90 -4.88 -0.55
C ALA A 54 -7.31 -4.01 0.55
N ILE A 55 -6.32 -3.20 0.19
CA ILE A 55 -5.65 -2.26 1.09
C ILE A 55 -5.48 -0.90 0.42
N ILE A 56 -5.40 0.15 1.24
CA ILE A 56 -4.92 1.47 0.84
C ILE A 56 -3.57 1.70 1.52
N LYS A 57 -2.59 2.12 0.73
CA LYS A 57 -1.26 2.47 1.22
C LYS A 57 -0.86 3.89 0.84
N THR A 58 0.00 4.50 1.65
CA THR A 58 0.65 5.79 1.35
C THR A 58 1.79 5.64 0.33
N ALA A 59 2.40 6.77 -0.04
CA ALA A 59 3.63 6.80 -0.85
C ALA A 59 4.82 6.08 -0.20
N THR A 60 4.91 6.09 1.13
CA THR A 60 5.89 5.32 1.94
C THR A 60 5.48 3.87 2.15
N TRP A 61 4.34 3.45 1.58
CA TRP A 61 3.74 2.11 1.69
C TRP A 61 3.25 1.75 3.10
N ASP A 62 2.90 2.75 3.90
CA ASP A 62 2.15 2.56 5.15
C ASP A 62 0.70 2.23 4.80
N VAL A 63 0.16 1.17 5.39
CA VAL A 63 -1.20 0.70 5.20
C VAL A 63 -2.13 1.49 6.12
N VAL A 64 -2.98 2.29 5.51
CA VAL A 64 -3.90 3.21 6.21
C VAL A 64 -5.36 2.73 6.19
N ALA A 65 -5.68 1.76 5.34
CA ALA A 65 -6.99 1.09 5.34
C ALA A 65 -6.90 -0.31 4.73
N TRP A 66 -7.81 -1.18 5.14
CA TRP A 66 -7.90 -2.55 4.65
C TRP A 66 -9.32 -3.10 4.82
N ASN A 67 -9.69 -4.11 4.02
CA ASN A 67 -10.92 -4.86 4.24
C ASN A 67 -10.68 -6.13 5.06
N ARG A 68 -11.77 -6.81 5.42
CA ARG A 68 -11.72 -8.07 6.17
C ARG A 68 -10.90 -9.15 5.47
N ALA A 69 -11.01 -9.27 4.14
CA ALA A 69 -10.25 -10.25 3.37
C ALA A 69 -8.73 -10.01 3.49
N ALA A 70 -8.28 -8.75 3.49
CA ALA A 70 -6.88 -8.42 3.73
C ALA A 70 -6.43 -8.75 5.16
N ALA A 71 -7.27 -8.52 6.17
CA ALA A 71 -6.97 -8.91 7.55
C ALA A 71 -6.81 -10.43 7.71
N THR A 72 -7.63 -11.21 7.00
CA THR A 72 -7.62 -12.68 7.06
C THR A 72 -6.47 -13.29 6.25
N LEU A 73 -6.25 -12.83 5.01
CA LEU A 73 -5.29 -13.47 4.09
C LEU A 73 -3.89 -12.87 4.11
N LEU A 74 -3.76 -11.57 4.42
CA LEU A 74 -2.47 -10.89 4.37
C LEU A 74 -1.93 -10.73 5.79
N THR A 75 -2.50 -9.80 6.54
CA THR A 75 -2.05 -9.41 7.87
C THR A 75 -3.19 -8.69 8.56
N ASP A 76 -3.47 -9.09 9.80
CA ASP A 76 -4.43 -8.37 10.63
C ASP A 76 -3.79 -7.07 11.14
N TYR A 77 -3.85 -6.02 10.32
CA TYR A 77 -3.25 -4.72 10.62
C TYR A 77 -3.82 -4.07 11.89
N ALA A 78 -5.04 -4.44 12.31
CA ALA A 78 -5.63 -3.94 13.55
C ALA A 78 -4.84 -4.38 14.80
N LYS A 79 -4.15 -5.52 14.73
CA LYS A 79 -3.31 -6.05 15.81
C LYS A 79 -1.90 -5.46 15.85
N LEU A 80 -1.54 -4.63 14.88
CA LEU A 80 -0.23 -4.00 14.80
C LEU A 80 -0.31 -2.52 15.26
N PRO A 81 0.72 -2.01 15.95
CA PRO A 81 0.92 -0.58 16.11
C PRO A 81 0.93 0.14 14.75
N ARG A 82 0.51 1.40 14.70
CA ARG A 82 0.32 2.13 13.44
C ARG A 82 1.63 2.20 12.63
N GLU A 83 2.72 2.47 13.31
CA GLU A 83 4.08 2.56 12.80
C GLU A 83 4.61 1.24 12.20
N GLU A 84 4.07 0.10 12.63
CA GLU A 84 4.46 -1.21 12.11
C GLU A 84 3.66 -1.63 10.87
N ARG A 85 2.59 -0.90 10.52
CA ARG A 85 1.72 -1.20 9.37
C ARG A 85 2.33 -0.80 8.04
N ASN A 86 3.62 -1.06 7.83
CA ASN A 86 4.30 -0.76 6.58
C ASN A 86 4.58 -2.06 5.81
N VAL A 87 4.26 -2.08 4.51
CA VAL A 87 4.43 -3.29 3.68
C VAL A 87 5.89 -3.76 3.64
N LEU A 88 6.85 -2.83 3.55
CA LEU A 88 8.27 -3.19 3.52
C LEU A 88 8.73 -3.68 4.89
N ARG A 89 8.38 -2.98 5.98
CA ARG A 89 8.70 -3.46 7.34
C ARG A 89 8.19 -4.89 7.53
N LEU A 90 6.93 -5.16 7.19
CA LEU A 90 6.36 -6.49 7.30
C LEU A 90 7.11 -7.54 6.47
N ILE A 91 7.50 -7.24 5.23
CA ILE A 91 8.21 -8.21 4.39
C ILE A 91 9.62 -8.52 4.91
N PHE A 92 10.32 -7.52 5.44
CA PHE A 92 11.74 -7.64 5.78
C PHE A 92 12.01 -7.97 7.25
N THR A 93 11.11 -7.60 8.18
CA THR A 93 11.35 -7.77 9.61
C THR A 93 10.38 -8.71 10.31
N ASN A 94 9.21 -9.02 9.72
CA ASN A 94 8.23 -9.93 10.34
C ASN A 94 8.44 -11.39 9.89
N PRO A 95 8.83 -12.31 10.81
CA PRO A 95 9.10 -13.71 10.44
C PRO A 95 7.88 -14.45 9.91
N ARG A 96 6.66 -14.12 10.38
CA ARG A 96 5.42 -14.75 9.92
C ARG A 96 5.11 -14.35 8.49
N THR A 97 5.21 -13.06 8.17
CA THR A 97 5.02 -12.55 6.81
C THR A 97 6.02 -13.17 5.84
N ARG A 98 7.29 -13.29 6.27
CA ARG A 98 8.34 -13.96 5.48
C ARG A 98 8.02 -15.43 5.21
N ALA A 99 7.65 -16.19 6.25
CA ALA A 99 7.28 -17.60 6.13
C ALA A 99 6.05 -17.84 5.26
N ALA A 100 5.12 -16.89 5.21
CA ALA A 100 3.93 -16.97 4.37
C ALA A 100 4.23 -16.77 2.87
N GLN A 101 5.38 -16.18 2.48
CA GLN A 101 5.70 -16.01 1.06
C GLN A 101 6.21 -17.32 0.46
N ALA A 102 5.60 -17.76 -0.65
CA ALA A 102 6.00 -19.02 -1.30
C ALA A 102 7.44 -18.97 -1.83
N ASP A 103 7.84 -17.79 -2.31
CA ASP A 103 9.18 -17.42 -2.77
C ASP A 103 9.50 -16.00 -2.25
N TRP A 104 9.97 -15.94 -1.00
CA TRP A 104 10.21 -14.67 -0.34
C TRP A 104 11.26 -13.82 -1.05
N LEU A 105 12.32 -14.41 -1.62
CA LEU A 105 13.41 -13.64 -2.22
C LEU A 105 12.94 -12.92 -3.48
N ASN A 106 12.14 -13.58 -4.33
CA ASN A 106 11.55 -12.92 -5.50
C ASN A 106 10.54 -11.85 -5.10
N VAL A 107 9.73 -12.08 -4.06
CA VAL A 107 8.85 -11.04 -3.51
C VAL A 107 9.65 -9.85 -2.99
N ALA A 108 10.73 -10.09 -2.23
CA ALA A 108 11.61 -9.06 -1.67
C ALA A 108 12.25 -8.21 -2.77
N ARG A 109 12.79 -8.85 -3.82
CA ARG A 109 13.33 -8.17 -5.00
C ARG A 109 12.30 -7.27 -5.66
N TYR A 110 11.09 -7.80 -5.89
CA TYR A 110 10.01 -7.04 -6.50
C TYR A 110 9.61 -5.82 -5.66
N VAL A 111 9.33 -6.00 -4.37
CA VAL A 111 8.85 -4.88 -3.54
C VAL A 111 9.89 -3.78 -3.41
N VAL A 112 11.18 -4.12 -3.37
CA VAL A 112 12.29 -3.15 -3.36
C VAL A 112 12.36 -2.36 -4.67
N GLY A 113 12.30 -3.05 -5.81
CA GLY A 113 12.30 -2.40 -7.13
C GLY A 113 11.09 -1.50 -7.36
N ALA A 114 9.89 -1.99 -7.00
CA ALA A 114 8.65 -1.23 -7.10
C ALA A 114 8.64 -0.01 -6.17
N PHE A 115 9.09 -0.17 -4.92
CA PHE A 115 9.21 0.95 -3.99
C PHE A 115 10.19 2.02 -4.49
N ARG A 116 11.34 1.61 -5.05
CA ARG A 116 12.29 2.55 -5.67
C ARG A 116 11.65 3.37 -6.79
N ALA A 117 10.88 2.71 -7.66
CA ALA A 117 10.20 3.40 -8.76
C ALA A 117 9.15 4.39 -8.25
N ASP A 118 8.37 4.01 -7.23
CA ASP A 118 7.39 4.89 -6.58
C ASP A 118 8.09 6.08 -5.88
N ALA A 119 9.17 5.82 -5.16
CA ALA A 119 9.98 6.84 -4.49
C ALA A 119 10.56 7.87 -5.46
N ALA A 120 11.06 7.41 -6.62
CA ALA A 120 11.54 8.30 -7.67
C ALA A 120 10.41 9.16 -8.25
N ARG A 121 9.20 8.60 -8.42
CA ARG A 121 8.03 9.31 -8.95
C ARG A 121 7.47 10.35 -7.98
N ALA A 122 7.41 10.03 -6.69
CA ALA A 122 6.94 10.94 -5.65
C ALA A 122 7.94 12.09 -5.38
N GLY A 123 9.18 11.94 -5.84
CA GLY A 123 10.31 12.78 -5.46
C GLY A 123 10.89 12.27 -4.14
N ALA A 124 12.19 11.96 -4.11
CA ALA A 124 12.86 11.42 -2.94
C ALA A 124 12.78 12.38 -1.74
N GLY A 125 11.76 12.19 -0.90
CA GLY A 125 11.53 12.98 0.31
C GLY A 125 12.33 12.45 1.51
N VAL A 126 12.44 13.27 2.56
CA VAL A 126 13.13 12.93 3.82
C VAL A 126 12.57 11.64 4.43
N GLU A 127 11.26 11.44 4.38
CA GLU A 127 10.57 10.27 4.94
C GLU A 127 10.97 8.96 4.23
N ILE A 128 11.15 9.00 2.91
CA ILE A 128 11.58 7.83 2.12
C ILE A 128 13.01 7.46 2.49
N GLN A 129 13.90 8.45 2.62
CA GLN A 129 15.28 8.20 3.00
C GLN A 129 15.37 7.60 4.41
N GLN A 130 14.61 8.13 5.37
CA GLN A 130 14.54 7.59 6.73
C GLN A 130 14.08 6.13 6.73
N LEU A 131 13.03 5.79 5.97
CA LEU A 131 12.54 4.42 5.86
C LEU A 131 13.60 3.49 5.24
N VAL A 132 14.31 3.94 4.21
CA VAL A 132 15.39 3.18 3.58
C VAL A 132 16.53 2.92 4.55
N ASP A 133 16.94 3.92 5.34
CA ASP A 133 18.02 3.81 6.31
C ASP A 133 17.65 2.86 7.46
N GLU A 134 16.40 2.96 7.95
CA GLU A 134 15.82 2.07 8.94
C GLU A 134 15.85 0.60 8.44
N LEU A 135 15.27 0.34 7.27
CA LEU A 135 15.17 -1.00 6.71
C LEU A 135 16.53 -1.59 6.34
N SER A 136 17.46 -0.77 5.87
CA SER A 136 18.84 -1.20 5.58
C SER A 136 19.59 -1.59 6.85
N SER A 137 19.31 -0.94 7.97
CA SER A 137 19.88 -1.29 9.28
C SER A 137 19.22 -2.54 9.87
N ALA A 138 17.92 -2.73 9.64
CA ALA A 138 17.16 -3.84 10.20
C ALA A 138 17.26 -5.16 9.40
N SER A 139 17.53 -5.10 8.09
CA SER A 139 17.62 -6.27 7.22
C SER A 139 18.82 -6.19 6.28
N PRO A 140 19.82 -7.08 6.45
CA PRO A 140 20.94 -7.21 5.52
C PRO A 140 20.48 -7.51 4.09
N GLU A 141 19.39 -8.27 3.92
CA GLU A 141 18.81 -8.56 2.62
C GLU A 141 18.21 -7.31 1.98
N PHE A 142 17.48 -6.47 2.72
CA PHE A 142 17.01 -5.18 2.20
C PHE A 142 18.19 -4.32 1.75
N ALA A 143 19.22 -4.19 2.58
CA ALA A 143 20.42 -3.41 2.26
C ALA A 143 21.17 -3.93 1.01
N ALA A 144 21.19 -5.24 0.79
CA ALA A 144 21.75 -5.83 -0.42
C ALA A 144 20.90 -5.47 -1.65
N LEU A 145 19.59 -5.76 -1.60
CA LEU A 145 18.67 -5.49 -2.72
C LEU A 145 18.58 -4.00 -3.07
N TRP A 146 18.62 -3.12 -2.06
CA TRP A 146 18.62 -1.68 -2.28
C TRP A 146 19.93 -1.18 -2.92
N ARG A 147 21.07 -1.85 -2.70
CA ARG A 147 22.33 -1.49 -3.38
C ARG A 147 22.41 -1.98 -4.82
N GLU A 148 21.76 -3.11 -5.12
CA GLU A 148 21.72 -3.68 -6.48
C GLU A 148 21.07 -2.71 -7.49
N ASN A 149 20.23 -1.77 -7.02
CA ASN A 149 19.61 -0.71 -7.84
C ASN A 149 18.79 -1.23 -9.03
N ASP A 150 18.32 -2.48 -8.92
CA ASP A 150 17.44 -3.07 -9.91
C ASP A 150 16.07 -2.39 -9.85
N VAL A 151 15.68 -1.79 -10.97
CA VAL A 151 14.30 -1.35 -11.20
C VAL A 151 13.59 -2.48 -11.92
N ILE A 152 12.97 -3.38 -11.15
CA ILE A 152 12.15 -4.44 -11.72
C ILE A 152 10.84 -3.79 -12.19
N GLY A 153 10.65 -3.72 -13.51
CA GLY A 153 9.35 -3.48 -14.11
C GLY A 153 8.45 -4.67 -13.80
N HIS A 154 7.32 -4.41 -13.12
CA HIS A 154 6.22 -5.34 -12.79
C HIS A 154 6.64 -6.81 -12.58
N ALA A 155 6.60 -7.28 -11.32
CA ALA A 155 6.41 -8.72 -11.08
C ALA A 155 5.23 -9.21 -11.93
N ASP A 156 5.18 -10.52 -12.19
CA ASP A 156 4.17 -11.20 -13.01
C ASP A 156 2.70 -10.94 -12.58
N GLY A 157 2.44 -10.01 -11.66
CA GLY A 157 1.12 -9.62 -11.19
C GLY A 157 0.64 -10.55 -10.09
N PHE A 158 1.43 -11.54 -9.67
CA PHE A 158 1.01 -12.57 -8.72
C PHE A 158 1.67 -12.44 -7.34
N LYS A 159 0.87 -12.72 -6.31
CA LYS A 159 1.25 -12.94 -4.92
C LYS A 159 0.90 -14.38 -4.55
N ARG A 160 1.91 -15.16 -4.16
CA ARG A 160 1.76 -16.58 -3.80
C ARG A 160 1.96 -16.74 -2.30
N LEU A 161 0.88 -17.05 -1.58
CA LEU A 161 0.85 -17.15 -0.14
C LEU A 161 0.72 -18.62 0.30
N ARG A 162 1.54 -19.04 1.27
CA ARG A 162 1.40 -20.32 1.95
C ARG A 162 0.54 -20.13 3.19
N HIS A 163 -0.72 -20.54 3.11
CA HIS A 163 -1.59 -20.62 4.28
C HIS A 163 -1.34 -21.93 5.05
N PRO A 164 -1.15 -21.91 6.37
CA PRO A 164 -0.83 -23.12 7.15
C PRO A 164 -1.83 -24.26 6.97
N GLU A 165 -3.12 -23.93 6.91
CA GLU A 165 -4.21 -24.92 6.85
C GLU A 165 -4.77 -25.15 5.44
N HIS A 166 -4.64 -24.15 4.55
CA HIS A 166 -5.31 -24.14 3.24
C HIS A 166 -4.32 -24.25 2.06
N GLY A 167 -3.02 -24.37 2.37
CA GLY A 167 -1.97 -24.54 1.37
C GLY A 167 -1.69 -23.27 0.57
N LEU A 168 -1.24 -23.44 -0.68
CA LEU A 168 -0.83 -22.33 -1.55
C LEU A 168 -2.05 -21.56 -2.10
N ILE A 169 -2.10 -20.25 -1.88
CA ILE A 169 -3.11 -19.37 -2.46
C ILE A 169 -2.39 -18.41 -3.39
N GLU A 170 -2.76 -18.47 -4.67
CA GLU A 170 -2.24 -17.56 -5.68
C GLU A 170 -3.26 -16.46 -5.94
N LEU A 171 -2.80 -15.22 -5.80
CA LEU A 171 -3.60 -14.02 -6.00
C LEU A 171 -2.93 -13.17 -7.08
N GLU A 172 -3.65 -12.76 -8.12
CA GLU A 172 -3.19 -11.66 -8.96
C GLU A 172 -3.48 -10.33 -8.25
N PHE A 173 -2.74 -9.26 -8.53
CA PHE A 173 -2.98 -7.95 -7.94
C PHE A 173 -2.99 -6.84 -8.96
N SER A 174 -3.77 -5.81 -8.64
CA SER A 174 -3.85 -4.57 -9.41
C SER A 174 -3.64 -3.38 -8.48
N VAL A 175 -2.95 -2.36 -9.00
CA VAL A 175 -2.70 -1.10 -8.29
C VAL A 175 -3.53 0.00 -8.94
N PHE A 176 -4.27 0.76 -8.13
CA PHE A 176 -5.11 1.85 -8.57
C PHE A 176 -4.69 3.14 -7.88
N ALA A 177 -4.64 4.24 -8.63
CA ALA A 177 -4.53 5.57 -8.05
C ALA A 177 -5.87 5.98 -7.42
N VAL A 178 -5.82 6.72 -6.32
CA VAL A 178 -7.02 7.30 -5.69
C VAL A 178 -7.15 8.75 -6.14
N ASP A 179 -8.18 9.04 -6.94
CA ASP A 179 -8.43 10.40 -7.40
C ASP A 179 -8.70 11.36 -6.23
N GLY A 180 -8.13 12.57 -6.30
CA GLY A 180 -8.13 13.55 -5.20
C GLY A 180 -7.23 13.19 -4.00
N ARG A 181 -6.58 12.03 -3.99
CA ARG A 181 -5.59 11.59 -2.97
C ARG A 181 -4.37 10.94 -3.64
N PRO A 182 -3.56 11.71 -4.38
CA PRO A 182 -2.38 11.19 -5.09
C PRO A 182 -1.31 10.61 -4.16
N ASP A 183 -1.41 10.88 -2.86
CA ASP A 183 -0.60 10.28 -1.79
C ASP A 183 -1.00 8.82 -1.49
N LEU A 184 -2.15 8.35 -1.99
CA LEU A 184 -2.70 7.03 -1.74
C LEU A 184 -2.70 6.14 -2.98
N GLY A 185 -2.37 4.87 -2.78
CA GLY A 185 -2.55 3.79 -3.76
C GLY A 185 -3.42 2.69 -3.19
N MET A 186 -4.38 2.20 -3.98
CA MET A 186 -5.18 1.03 -3.65
C MET A 186 -4.58 -0.21 -4.28
N LEU A 187 -4.39 -1.27 -3.48
CA LEU A 187 -4.05 -2.60 -3.98
C LEU A 187 -5.24 -3.51 -3.79
N VAL A 188 -5.63 -4.22 -4.85
CA VAL A 188 -6.65 -5.27 -4.81
C VAL A 188 -6.02 -6.56 -5.28
N TYR A 189 -6.22 -7.63 -4.52
CA TYR A 189 -5.78 -8.97 -4.82
C TYR A 189 -6.98 -9.84 -5.21
N ASN A 190 -6.95 -10.45 -6.39
CA ASN A 190 -7.98 -11.38 -6.86
C ASN A 190 -7.43 -12.82 -6.90
N PRO A 191 -8.23 -13.85 -6.59
CA PRO A 191 -7.79 -15.23 -6.76
C PRO A 191 -7.42 -15.54 -8.22
N ALA A 192 -6.18 -15.99 -8.44
CA ALA A 192 -5.64 -16.27 -9.77
C ALA A 192 -6.24 -17.51 -10.45
N SER A 193 -7.00 -18.32 -9.69
CA SER A 193 -7.61 -19.56 -10.18
C SER A 193 -8.89 -19.87 -9.41
N ARG A 194 -9.72 -20.77 -9.97
CA ARG A 194 -10.90 -21.29 -9.27
C ARG A 194 -10.55 -22.01 -7.97
N GLU A 195 -9.37 -22.64 -7.92
CA GLU A 195 -8.90 -23.31 -6.71
C GLU A 195 -8.52 -22.31 -5.62
N SER A 196 -7.76 -21.26 -5.97
CA SER A 196 -7.49 -20.15 -5.06
C SER A 196 -8.78 -19.50 -4.57
N ALA A 197 -9.77 -19.30 -5.45
CA ALA A 197 -11.05 -18.71 -5.08
C ALA A 197 -11.79 -19.55 -4.02
N ARG A 198 -11.88 -20.87 -4.20
CA ARG A 198 -12.48 -21.77 -3.21
C ARG A 198 -11.75 -21.76 -1.87
N ARG A 199 -10.42 -21.68 -1.87
CA ARG A 199 -9.61 -21.60 -0.64
C ARG A 199 -9.88 -20.29 0.10
N VAL A 200 -9.96 -19.18 -0.64
CA VAL A 200 -10.32 -17.86 -0.09
C VAL A 200 -11.73 -17.88 0.50
N GLU A 201 -12.71 -18.43 -0.22
CA GLU A 201 -14.09 -18.58 0.29
C GLU A 201 -14.14 -19.39 1.58
N ALA A 202 -13.43 -20.52 1.64
CA ALA A 202 -13.36 -21.37 2.83
C ALA A 202 -12.75 -20.63 4.03
N LEU A 203 -11.66 -19.89 3.82
CA LEU A 203 -11.03 -19.05 4.83
C LEU A 203 -11.98 -17.96 5.34
N MET A 204 -12.67 -17.27 4.43
CA MET A 204 -13.57 -16.18 4.80
C MET A 204 -14.81 -16.69 5.54
N ALA A 205 -15.29 -17.90 5.24
CA ALA A 205 -16.37 -18.54 6.00
C ALA A 205 -15.93 -18.87 7.43
N GLN A 206 -14.71 -19.40 7.62
CA GLN A 206 -14.15 -19.72 8.93
C GLN A 206 -13.93 -18.47 9.80
N ALA A 207 -13.47 -17.37 9.20
CA ALA A 207 -13.25 -16.11 9.91
C ALA A 207 -14.55 -15.37 10.35
N THR A 208 -15.73 -15.90 10.01
CA THR A 208 -17.03 -15.34 10.39
C THR A 208 -17.64 -16.06 11.61
N GLY A 209 -17.11 -17.22 12.00
CA GLY A 209 -17.52 -17.99 13.18
C GLY A 209 -16.66 -17.67 14.40
#